data_AF-A0A0B1SFD2-F1
#
_entry.id   AF-A0A0B1SFD2-F1
#
_cell.length_a   1.000
_cell.length_b   1.000
_cell.length_c   1.000
_cell.angle_alpha   90.00
_cell.angle_beta   90.00
_cell.angle_gamma   90.00
#
_symmetry.space_group_name_H-M   'P 1'
#
loop_
_entity.id
_entity.type
_entity.pdbx_description
1 polymer ?
#
loop_
_entity_poly.entity_id
_entity_poly.type
_entity_poly.pdbx_seq_one_letter_code
_entity_poly.pdbx_strand_id
1 'polypeptide(L)'
;MRILLLFLTSCIMVFAEIEEYSLSREECRDAGFIPEELMCSSCSKLSKFNLEILVTDCNACCTKDEDDKHEKYPMADMEVCECNLGRFPQVQAFVQRDMAANWGGKVRIRHVRGVLPQIKLKAYGCCGPF
;
A
#
# COMPACT_ATOMS: atom_id res chain seq x y z
N MET A 1 10.08 -4.30 56.34
CA MET A 1 10.57 -5.37 55.43
C MET A 1 9.53 -5.83 54.41
N ARG A 2 8.28 -6.17 54.80
CA ARG A 2 7.22 -6.58 53.84
C ARG A 2 6.84 -5.50 52.82
N ILE A 3 6.78 -4.24 53.23
CA ILE A 3 6.46 -3.10 52.33
C ILE A 3 7.57 -2.89 51.30
N LEU A 4 8.84 -3.05 51.70
CA LEU A 4 9.99 -2.95 50.81
C LEU A 4 9.98 -4.09 49.78
N LEU A 5 9.63 -5.31 50.19
CA LEU A 5 9.47 -6.46 49.29
C LEU A 5 8.34 -6.24 48.28
N LEU A 6 7.20 -5.65 48.70
CA LEU A 6 6.08 -5.34 47.81
C LEU A 6 6.42 -4.25 46.78
N PHE A 7 7.17 -3.22 47.19
CA PHE A 7 7.69 -2.21 46.27
C PHE A 7 8.72 -2.80 45.30
N LEU A 8 9.58 -3.72 45.77
CA LEU A 8 10.57 -4.39 44.92
C LEU A 8 9.88 -5.29 43.88
N THR A 9 8.86 -6.06 44.26
CA THR A 9 8.08 -6.89 43.33
C THR A 9 7.27 -6.07 42.34
N SER A 10 6.73 -4.92 42.77
CA SER A 10 6.01 -4.00 41.88
C SER A 10 6.93 -3.35 40.86
N CYS A 11 8.19 -3.07 41.22
CA CYS A 11 9.19 -2.49 40.32
C CYS A 11 9.57 -3.49 39.20
N ILE A 12 9.73 -4.78 39.54
CA ILE A 12 10.14 -5.82 38.59
C ILE A 12 9.11 -6.00 37.46
N MET A 13 7.81 -5.86 37.75
CA MET A 13 6.76 -5.99 36.72
C MET A 13 6.72 -4.81 35.74
N VAL A 14 7.28 -3.65 36.10
CA VAL A 14 7.29 -2.44 35.25
C VAL A 14 8.44 -2.46 34.23
N PHE A 15 9.49 -3.24 34.48
CA PHE A 15 10.66 -3.37 33.60
C PHE A 15 10.65 -4.63 32.71
N ALA A 16 9.51 -5.29 32.53
CA ALA A 16 9.40 -6.32 31.51
C ALA A 16 9.56 -5.65 30.13
N GLU A 17 10.78 -5.66 29.60
CA GLU A 17 11.08 -5.29 28.23
C GLU A 17 10.25 -6.20 27.31
N ILE A 18 9.43 -5.59 26.47
CA ILE A 18 8.81 -6.30 25.35
C ILE A 18 9.95 -6.57 24.38
N GLU A 19 10.56 -7.76 24.46
CA GLU A 19 11.44 -8.23 23.39
C GLU A 19 10.62 -8.19 22.10
N GLU A 20 11.07 -7.38 21.13
CA GLU A 20 10.55 -7.46 19.77
C GLU A 20 10.83 -8.88 19.28
N TYR A 21 9.79 -9.71 19.19
CA TYR A 21 9.89 -11.05 18.63
C TYR A 21 10.40 -10.96 17.19
N SER A 22 11.65 -11.37 16.99
CA SER A 22 12.33 -11.36 15.70
C SER A 22 12.89 -12.74 15.40
N LEU A 23 12.59 -13.27 14.22
CA LEU A 23 13.16 -14.51 13.71
C LEU A 23 14.41 -14.18 12.87
N SER A 24 15.39 -15.06 12.89
CA SER A 24 16.50 -15.02 11.94
C SER A 24 16.00 -15.33 10.53
N ARG A 25 16.76 -14.92 9.51
CA ARG A 25 16.42 -15.22 8.11
C ARG A 25 16.32 -16.72 7.82
N GLU A 26 17.09 -17.54 8.53
CA GLU A 26 17.07 -19.00 8.37
C GLU A 26 15.78 -19.58 8.97
N GLU A 27 15.41 -19.16 10.19
CA GLU A 27 14.15 -19.59 10.82
C GLU A 27 12.92 -19.13 10.03
N CYS A 28 12.98 -17.95 9.42
CA CYS A 28 11.93 -17.49 8.50
C CYS A 28 11.76 -18.43 7.30
N ARG A 29 12.86 -18.91 6.73
CA ARG A 29 12.84 -19.86 5.60
C ARG A 29 12.34 -21.23 6.04
N ASP A 30 12.73 -21.68 7.23
CA ASP A 30 12.25 -22.94 7.82
C ASP A 30 10.75 -22.90 8.14
N ALA A 31 10.24 -21.73 8.53
CA ALA A 31 8.81 -21.47 8.67
C ALA A 31 8.06 -21.32 7.33
N GLY A 32 8.79 -21.34 6.20
CA GLY A 32 8.23 -21.29 4.84
C GLY A 32 8.05 -19.88 4.26
N PHE A 33 8.61 -18.84 4.89
CA PHE A 33 8.62 -17.48 4.38
C PHE A 33 9.84 -17.22 3.49
N ILE A 34 9.68 -16.29 2.53
CA ILE A 34 10.78 -15.78 1.71
C ILE A 34 11.06 -14.33 2.18
N PRO A 35 11.95 -14.13 3.17
CA PRO A 35 12.09 -12.83 3.86
C PRO A 35 12.52 -11.69 2.93
N GLU A 36 13.21 -12.00 1.83
CA GLU A 36 13.67 -11.01 0.84
C GLU A 36 12.52 -10.42 0.00
N GLU A 37 11.42 -11.15 -0.16
CA GLU A 37 10.27 -10.74 -0.98
C GLU A 37 9.02 -10.45 -0.13
N LEU A 38 9.07 -10.75 1.17
CA LEU A 38 7.95 -10.61 2.08
C LEU A 38 7.84 -9.19 2.63
N MET A 39 6.87 -8.43 2.15
CA MET A 39 6.51 -7.11 2.70
C MET A 39 5.45 -7.24 3.80
N CYS A 40 5.55 -6.44 4.87
CA CYS A 40 4.68 -6.55 6.05
C CYS A 40 3.19 -6.34 5.73
N SER A 41 2.85 -5.54 4.72
CA SER A 41 1.48 -5.37 4.22
C SER A 41 0.84 -6.68 3.77
N SER A 42 1.64 -7.67 3.36
CA SER A 42 1.15 -9.00 2.97
C SER A 42 0.76 -9.86 4.18
N CYS A 43 1.37 -9.67 5.34
CA CYS A 43 1.02 -10.42 6.56
C CYS A 43 -0.44 -10.17 6.99
N SER A 44 -0.93 -8.94 6.81
CA SER A 44 -2.34 -8.58 7.08
C SER A 44 -3.35 -9.34 6.22
N LYS A 45 -2.93 -9.90 5.08
CA LYS A 45 -3.82 -10.63 4.15
C LYS A 45 -4.04 -12.07 4.60
N LEU A 46 -3.17 -12.63 5.44
CA LEU A 46 -3.25 -14.03 5.90
C LEU A 46 -4.55 -14.31 6.66
N SER A 47 -5.04 -13.36 7.45
CA SER A 47 -6.32 -13.49 8.16
C SER A 47 -7.53 -13.63 7.22
N LYS A 48 -7.43 -13.20 5.95
CA LYS A 48 -8.53 -13.41 5.00
C LYS A 48 -8.66 -14.88 4.56
N PHE A 49 -7.64 -15.69 4.82
CA PHE A 49 -7.56 -17.09 4.46
C PHE A 49 -7.58 -18.02 5.67
N ASN A 50 -7.95 -17.51 6.86
CA ASN A 50 -7.90 -18.23 8.13
C ASN A 50 -6.48 -18.72 8.50
N LEU A 51 -5.46 -17.92 8.18
CA LEU A 51 -4.05 -18.19 8.50
C LEU A 51 -3.53 -17.23 9.59
N GLU A 52 -4.39 -16.86 10.55
CA GLU A 52 -4.05 -15.90 11.62
C GLU A 52 -2.86 -16.34 12.46
N ILE A 53 -2.69 -17.66 12.64
CA ILE A 53 -1.59 -18.24 13.41
C ILE A 53 -0.21 -17.87 12.84
N LEU A 54 -0.12 -17.64 11.52
CA LEU A 54 1.12 -17.31 10.83
C LEU A 54 1.42 -15.80 10.84
N VAL A 55 0.50 -14.96 11.30
CA VAL A 55 0.65 -13.50 11.24
C VAL A 55 1.81 -13.03 12.11
N THR A 56 1.98 -13.62 13.29
CA THR A 56 3.08 -13.31 14.21
C THR A 56 4.44 -13.57 13.57
N ASP A 57 4.63 -14.78 13.03
CA ASP A 57 5.90 -15.18 12.39
C ASP A 57 6.13 -14.39 11.10
N CYS A 58 5.07 -14.14 10.32
CA CYS A 58 5.14 -13.30 9.14
C CYS A 58 5.64 -11.89 9.47
N ASN A 59 5.10 -11.27 10.54
CA ASN A 59 5.52 -9.95 10.98
C ASN A 59 6.96 -9.92 11.51
N ALA A 60 7.44 -11.03 12.07
CA ALA A 60 8.83 -11.17 12.51
C ALA A 60 9.81 -11.39 11.34
N CYS A 61 9.30 -11.80 10.17
CA CYS A 61 10.10 -12.12 8.98
C CYS A 61 10.02 -11.09 7.84
N CYS A 62 9.07 -10.15 7.91
CA CYS A 62 8.81 -9.23 6.81
C CYS A 62 9.71 -8.01 6.81
N THR A 63 9.91 -7.44 5.61
CA THR A 63 10.48 -6.11 5.44
C THR A 63 9.37 -5.08 5.62
N LYS A 64 9.60 -4.07 6.47
CA LYS A 64 8.67 -2.94 6.65
C LYS A 64 8.42 -2.30 5.29
N ASP A 65 7.15 -2.13 4.94
CA ASP A 65 6.79 -1.39 3.74
C ASP A 65 7.37 0.03 3.87
N GLU A 66 8.10 0.48 2.86
CA GLU A 66 8.36 1.90 2.75
C GLU A 66 7.01 2.56 2.46
N ASP A 67 6.58 3.49 3.30
CA ASP A 67 5.49 4.38 2.92
C ASP A 67 5.93 5.04 1.63
N ASP A 68 5.28 4.64 0.53
CA ASP A 68 5.40 5.25 -0.78
C ASP A 68 5.12 6.75 -0.62
N LYS A 69 6.17 7.53 -0.31
CA LYS A 69 6.16 9.00 -0.27
C LYS A 69 6.13 9.54 -1.70
N HIS A 70 5.26 8.97 -2.52
CA HIS A 70 4.94 9.51 -3.81
C HIS A 70 4.06 10.75 -3.61
N GLU A 71 4.41 11.82 -4.33
CA GLU A 71 3.57 13.01 -4.37
C GLU A 71 2.18 12.62 -4.87
N LYS A 72 1.16 12.86 -4.03
CA LYS A 72 -0.22 12.57 -4.36
C LYS A 72 -0.82 13.74 -5.12
N TYR A 73 -1.44 13.46 -6.26
CA TYR A 73 -2.10 14.46 -7.10
C TYR A 73 -3.62 14.34 -6.96
N PRO A 74 -4.35 15.46 -6.76
CA PRO A 74 -5.80 15.43 -6.56
C PRO A 74 -6.60 15.04 -7.81
N MET A 75 -6.06 15.33 -8.99
CA MET A 75 -6.73 15.10 -10.27
C MET A 75 -5.73 14.61 -11.32
N ALA A 76 -6.26 13.92 -12.33
CA ALA A 76 -5.52 13.51 -13.51
C ALA A 76 -6.39 13.61 -14.76
N ASP A 77 -5.77 13.93 -15.88
CA ASP A 77 -6.42 13.98 -17.16
C ASP A 77 -5.75 12.98 -18.10
N MET A 78 -6.53 12.01 -18.58
CA MET A 78 -6.12 11.06 -19.61
C MET A 78 -6.39 11.71 -20.98
N GLU A 79 -5.34 12.22 -21.60
CA GLU A 79 -5.42 12.81 -22.93
C GLU A 79 -5.31 11.72 -24.00
N VAL A 80 -6.27 11.69 -24.93
CA VAL A 80 -6.35 10.70 -26.02
C VAL A 80 -6.70 11.38 -27.34
N CYS A 81 -6.25 10.81 -28.46
CA CYS A 81 -6.77 11.14 -29.79
C CYS A 81 -7.53 9.93 -30.34
N GLU A 82 -8.76 10.11 -30.82
CA GLU A 82 -9.50 9.05 -31.55
C GLU A 82 -8.69 8.50 -32.73
N CYS A 83 -7.90 9.35 -33.39
CA CYS A 83 -7.02 8.99 -34.49
C CYS A 83 -5.95 7.94 -34.12
N ASN A 84 -5.51 7.93 -32.85
CA ASN A 84 -4.46 7.05 -32.36
C ASN A 84 -5.00 5.92 -31.47
N LEU A 85 -6.20 6.09 -30.90
CA LEU A 85 -6.74 5.23 -29.85
C LEU A 85 -6.89 3.76 -30.27
N GLY A 86 -7.24 3.51 -31.54
CA GLY A 86 -7.36 2.16 -32.09
C GLY A 86 -6.07 1.32 -32.03
N ARG A 87 -4.91 1.95 -31.86
CA ARG A 87 -3.61 1.26 -31.69
C ARG A 87 -3.34 0.84 -30.25
N PHE A 88 -4.19 1.26 -29.29
CA PHE A 88 -4.03 1.02 -27.86
C PHE A 88 -5.30 0.36 -27.28
N PRO A 89 -5.53 -0.94 -27.54
CA PRO A 89 -6.79 -1.60 -27.18
C PRO A 89 -7.18 -1.49 -25.70
N GLN A 90 -6.20 -1.51 -24.80
CA GLN A 90 -6.46 -1.37 -23.37
C GLN A 90 -6.94 0.03 -22.97
N VAL A 91 -6.28 1.08 -23.50
CA VAL A 91 -6.72 2.46 -23.29
C VAL A 91 -8.08 2.70 -23.94
N GLN A 92 -8.27 2.16 -25.14
CA GLN A 92 -9.55 2.22 -25.85
C GLN A 92 -10.66 1.61 -24.99
N ALA A 93 -10.45 0.44 -24.41
CA ALA A 93 -11.41 -0.18 -23.50
C ALA A 93 -11.66 0.67 -22.25
N PHE A 94 -10.64 1.29 -21.68
CA PHE A 94 -10.77 2.20 -20.54
C PHE A 94 -11.68 3.40 -20.87
N VAL A 95 -11.47 4.03 -22.03
CA VAL A 95 -12.27 5.18 -22.49
C VAL A 95 -13.69 4.75 -22.87
N GLN A 96 -13.85 3.70 -23.68
CA GLN A 96 -15.15 3.26 -24.20
C GLN A 96 -16.08 2.69 -23.12
N ARG A 97 -15.53 2.06 -22.08
CA ARG A 97 -16.30 1.52 -20.95
C ARG A 97 -16.49 2.54 -19.82
N ASP A 98 -16.13 3.80 -20.05
CA ASP A 98 -16.21 4.89 -19.06
C ASP A 98 -15.58 4.52 -17.71
N MET A 99 -14.44 3.84 -17.74
CA MET A 99 -13.78 3.37 -16.52
C MET A 99 -13.23 4.52 -15.67
N ALA A 100 -13.11 5.73 -16.24
CA ALA A 100 -12.74 6.94 -15.52
C ALA A 100 -13.75 7.28 -14.41
N ALA A 101 -15.03 6.92 -14.57
CA ALA A 101 -16.06 7.13 -13.55
C ALA A 101 -15.76 6.42 -12.22
N ASN A 102 -15.06 5.28 -12.26
CA ASN A 102 -14.65 4.53 -11.06
C ASN A 102 -13.69 5.31 -10.14
N TRP A 103 -13.14 6.43 -10.62
CA TRP A 103 -12.22 7.28 -9.88
C TRP A 103 -12.90 8.48 -9.20
N GLY A 104 -14.23 8.47 -9.09
CA GLY A 104 -14.98 9.49 -8.33
C GLY A 104 -14.77 10.91 -8.85
N GLY A 105 -14.63 11.07 -10.18
CA GLY A 105 -14.42 12.36 -10.84
C GLY A 105 -12.99 12.90 -10.78
N LYS A 106 -12.04 12.17 -10.17
CA LYS A 106 -10.63 12.59 -10.09
C LYS A 106 -9.85 12.35 -11.39
N VAL A 107 -10.29 11.37 -12.21
CA VAL A 107 -9.72 11.09 -13.53
C VAL A 107 -10.71 11.55 -14.60
N ARG A 108 -10.24 12.34 -15.57
CA ARG A 108 -11.06 12.83 -16.69
C ARG A 108 -10.45 12.43 -18.02
N ILE A 109 -11.29 12.11 -19.01
CA ILE A 109 -10.85 11.90 -20.38
C ILE A 109 -10.84 13.24 -21.13
N ARG A 110 -9.72 13.58 -21.78
CA ARG A 110 -9.60 14.75 -22.67
C ARG A 110 -9.26 14.31 -24.09
N HIS A 111 -10.09 14.65 -25.06
CA HIS A 111 -9.79 14.39 -26.47
C HIS A 111 -8.91 15.51 -27.03
N VAL A 112 -7.64 15.20 -27.31
CA VAL A 112 -6.66 16.13 -27.87
C VAL A 112 -6.15 15.56 -29.19
N ARG A 113 -6.14 16.37 -30.25
CA ARG A 113 -5.75 15.89 -31.58
C ARG A 113 -4.26 15.56 -31.64
N GLY A 114 -3.92 14.45 -32.28
CA GLY A 114 -2.55 14.04 -32.58
C GLY A 114 -1.75 13.48 -31.40
N VAL A 115 -2.29 13.50 -30.17
CA VAL A 115 -1.57 12.96 -29.01
C VAL A 115 -1.60 11.43 -28.98
N LEU A 116 -0.52 10.84 -28.49
CA LEU A 116 -0.57 9.47 -27.97
C LEU A 116 -1.28 9.48 -26.61
N PRO A 117 -1.99 8.39 -26.24
CA PRO A 117 -2.57 8.27 -24.92
C PRO A 117 -1.56 8.55 -23.80
N GLN A 118 -1.88 9.52 -22.94
CA GLN A 118 -1.02 9.93 -21.85
C GLN A 118 -1.82 10.40 -20.64
N ILE A 119 -1.27 10.20 -19.44
CA ILE A 119 -1.86 10.67 -18.19
C ILE A 119 -1.12 11.92 -17.73
N LYS A 120 -1.85 13.02 -17.52
CA LYS A 120 -1.32 14.26 -16.95
C LYS A 120 -1.87 14.46 -15.56
N LEU A 121 -0.99 14.34 -14.57
CA LEU A 121 -1.30 14.63 -13.17
C LEU A 121 -1.45 16.14 -12.98
N LYS A 122 -2.45 16.56 -12.21
CA LYS A 122 -2.74 17.97 -11.92
C LYS A 122 -2.57 18.19 -10.42
N ALA A 123 -1.63 19.05 -10.04
CA ALA A 123 -1.54 19.56 -8.67
C ALA A 123 -2.74 20.47 -8.40
N TYR A 124 -3.07 20.72 -7.12
CA TYR A 124 -4.10 21.70 -6.74
C TYR A 124 -3.76 23.06 -7.38
N GLY A 125 -4.50 23.43 -8.42
CA GLY A 125 -4.19 24.57 -9.27
C GLY A 125 -5.23 24.70 -10.38
N CYS A 126 -6.14 25.64 -10.18
CA CYS A 126 -7.24 26.07 -11.05
C CYS A 126 -8.53 25.24 -10.98
N CYS A 127 -9.26 25.41 -9.87
CA CYS A 127 -10.70 25.64 -9.97
C CYS A 127 -10.93 26.79 -10.95
N GLY A 128 -11.47 26.51 -12.13
CA GLY A 128 -12.31 27.47 -12.82
C GLY A 128 -13.70 27.45 -12.18
N PRO A 129 -14.43 28.58 -12.13
CA PRO A 129 -15.75 28.61 -11.53
C PRO A 129 -16.71 27.75 -12.37
N PHE A 130 -17.53 26.96 -11.68
CA PHE A 130 -18.75 26.40 -12.25
C PHE A 130 -19.77 27.52 -12.48
#